data_AF-A0A2V7L4P3-F1
#
_entry.id   AF-A0A2V7L4P3-F1
#
_cell.length_a   1.000
_cell.length_b   1.000
_cell.length_c   1.000
_cell.angle_alpha   90.00
_cell.angle_beta   90.00
_cell.angle_gamma   90.00
#
_symmetry.space_group_name_H-M   'P 1'
#
loop_
_entity.id
_entity.type
_entity.pdbx_description
1 polymer ?
#
loop_
_entity_poly.entity_id
_entity_poly.type
_entity_poly.pdbx_seq_one_letter_code
_entity_poly.pdbx_strand_id
1 'polypeptide(L)'
;IMQGDIDHVTPLDIGEVSRIHFRGGSYIGISRANPTKDPAHLDNAVLALLRLNVSQLITIGGDDTAYSAMKLEEKAAGRLQVVHVPKTIDNDLDLPPSVDTFGFQTARHYGVEIVKNLMVDAKTTSRWYLVITMGRGAGHLAVGIGKAAGATLTLIPEEFTGRRIRLKSVVDTLVGAIIKRLSYGRLDGVAVVAEGLALGIDPADLAGFEEIERDTHGNVRIAEVNIGEILKAAVQKRLKEFGLKATIAAKNIGYELRCADPIPMDMEYTRDLGYCAAKYVLGGGNAAMISLEGGRFVPIPFAEMIDPATGRARTRRVDITSTRYAIARRYMIRLRRDDFDDPHELARFAATAHVSVEEFRRQFERLIEEEPPPLVLDPVVERDPGAVA
;
A
#
# COMPACT_ATOMS: atom_id res chain seq x y z
N ILE A 1 -21.67 14.81 -14.01
CA ILE A 1 -21.39 14.39 -15.40
C ILE A 1 -21.93 13.00 -15.79
N MET A 2 -21.68 11.88 -15.08
CA MET A 2 -22.16 10.55 -15.55
C MET A 2 -23.70 10.39 -15.54
N GLN A 3 -24.39 11.21 -14.74
CA GLN A 3 -25.84 11.31 -14.70
C GLN A 3 -26.38 12.39 -15.67
N GLY A 4 -25.54 12.94 -16.55
CA GLY A 4 -25.90 14.06 -17.43
C GLY A 4 -25.96 15.43 -16.73
N ASP A 5 -25.77 15.47 -15.41
CA ASP A 5 -25.73 16.69 -14.61
C ASP A 5 -24.43 17.49 -14.83
N ILE A 6 -24.60 18.76 -15.16
CA ILE A 6 -23.56 19.75 -15.49
C ILE A 6 -23.56 20.97 -14.57
N ASP A 7 -24.40 20.99 -13.52
CA ASP A 7 -24.60 22.18 -12.69
C ASP A 7 -23.49 22.33 -11.62
N HIS A 8 -22.70 21.29 -11.40
CA HIS A 8 -21.64 21.22 -10.41
C HIS A 8 -20.26 21.53 -11.01
N VAL A 9 -20.13 22.69 -11.65
CA VAL A 9 -18.87 23.17 -12.24
C VAL A 9 -18.48 24.51 -11.63
N THR A 10 -17.18 24.68 -11.37
CA THR A 10 -16.62 25.93 -10.84
C THR A 10 -15.40 26.30 -11.69
N PRO A 11 -15.39 27.48 -12.34
CA PRO A 11 -14.18 28.01 -12.96
C PRO A 11 -13.09 28.18 -11.89
N LEU A 12 -11.85 27.85 -12.21
CA LEU A 12 -10.70 28.05 -11.33
C LEU A 12 -9.77 29.13 -11.91
N ASP A 13 -9.65 30.25 -11.22
CA ASP A 13 -8.72 31.33 -11.58
C ASP A 13 -7.40 31.27 -10.79
N ILE A 14 -6.44 32.14 -11.16
CA ILE A 14 -5.12 32.23 -10.51
C ILE A 14 -5.27 32.53 -9.00
N GLY A 15 -6.21 33.39 -8.63
CA GLY A 15 -6.46 33.75 -7.23
C GLY A 15 -6.85 32.53 -6.42
N GLU A 16 -7.79 31.73 -6.94
CA GLU A 16 -8.29 30.51 -6.30
C GLU A 16 -7.21 29.43 -6.13
N VAL A 17 -6.33 29.23 -7.12
CA VAL A 17 -5.35 28.13 -7.08
C VAL A 17 -3.95 28.51 -6.60
N SER A 18 -3.66 29.81 -6.43
CA SER A 18 -2.30 30.31 -6.14
C SER A 18 -1.64 29.70 -4.89
N ARG A 19 -2.43 29.31 -3.88
CA ARG A 19 -1.93 28.86 -2.57
C ARG A 19 -2.45 27.50 -2.10
N ILE A 20 -3.37 26.87 -2.83
CA ILE A 20 -3.98 25.60 -2.39
C ILE A 20 -2.97 24.43 -2.36
N HIS A 21 -1.85 24.54 -3.07
CA HIS A 21 -0.78 23.53 -3.10
C HIS A 21 -0.09 23.28 -1.74
N PHE A 22 -0.29 24.15 -0.74
CA PHE A 22 0.19 23.91 0.62
C PHE A 22 -0.79 23.08 1.47
N ARG A 23 -2.00 22.82 0.98
CA ARG A 23 -3.07 22.19 1.75
C ARG A 23 -3.30 20.76 1.32
N GLY A 24 -3.46 19.88 2.31
CA GLY A 24 -3.93 18.52 2.10
C GLY A 24 -5.41 18.48 1.69
N GLY A 25 -5.86 17.29 1.29
CA GLY A 25 -7.23 17.08 0.82
C GLY A 25 -7.43 17.42 -0.67
N SER A 26 -8.68 17.60 -1.09
CA SER A 26 -9.04 17.95 -2.47
C SER A 26 -9.89 19.21 -2.50
N TYR A 27 -9.37 20.27 -3.11
CA TYR A 27 -10.10 21.53 -3.29
C TYR A 27 -11.34 21.36 -4.18
N ILE A 28 -11.22 20.55 -5.24
CA ILE A 28 -12.31 20.28 -6.21
C ILE A 28 -13.25 19.13 -5.76
N GLY A 29 -13.06 18.61 -4.54
CA GLY A 29 -13.81 17.48 -4.01
C GLY A 29 -13.33 16.12 -4.54
N ILE A 30 -14.08 15.07 -4.19
CA ILE A 30 -13.81 13.69 -4.58
C ILE A 30 -15.08 13.03 -5.10
N SER A 31 -14.94 11.98 -5.91
CA SER A 31 -16.07 11.17 -6.38
C SER A 31 -15.74 9.69 -6.35
N ARG A 32 -16.73 8.87 -6.00
CA ARG A 32 -16.70 7.40 -6.14
C ARG A 32 -17.46 6.93 -7.39
N ALA A 33 -17.87 7.87 -8.24
CA ALA A 33 -18.55 7.58 -9.49
C ALA A 33 -17.65 6.77 -10.42
N ASN A 34 -18.19 5.70 -11.00
CA ASN A 34 -17.52 4.92 -12.01
C ASN A 34 -18.45 4.80 -13.24
N PRO A 35 -18.22 5.62 -14.29
CA PRO A 35 -19.06 5.62 -15.48
C PRO A 35 -18.88 4.37 -16.35
N THR A 36 -17.88 3.52 -16.10
CA THR A 36 -17.63 2.31 -16.91
C THR A 36 -18.54 1.13 -16.54
N LYS A 37 -19.34 1.25 -15.48
CA LYS A 37 -20.27 0.20 -15.04
C LYS A 37 -21.51 0.07 -15.93
N ASP A 38 -21.86 1.13 -16.66
CA ASP A 38 -23.01 1.18 -17.55
C ASP A 38 -22.63 1.98 -18.80
N PRO A 39 -22.78 1.42 -20.02
CA PRO A 39 -22.55 2.16 -21.25
C PRO A 39 -23.28 3.50 -21.32
N ALA A 40 -24.50 3.60 -20.78
CA ALA A 40 -25.27 4.83 -20.75
C ALA A 40 -24.62 5.91 -19.87
N HIS A 41 -24.00 5.54 -18.75
CA HIS A 41 -23.27 6.49 -17.90
C HIS A 41 -22.03 7.05 -18.61
N LEU A 42 -21.35 6.22 -19.41
CA LEU A 42 -20.20 6.66 -20.19
C LEU A 42 -20.62 7.63 -21.31
N ASP A 43 -21.71 7.31 -22.02
CA ASP A 43 -22.34 8.19 -23.01
C ASP A 43 -22.71 9.55 -22.40
N ASN A 44 -23.40 9.52 -21.25
CA ASN A 44 -23.80 10.72 -20.53
C ASN A 44 -22.59 11.55 -20.09
N ALA A 45 -21.51 10.92 -19.63
CA ALA A 45 -20.30 11.63 -19.22
C ALA A 45 -19.65 12.36 -20.40
N VAL A 46 -19.53 11.72 -21.56
CA VAL A 46 -19.01 12.36 -22.79
C VAL A 46 -19.91 13.52 -23.20
N LEU A 47 -21.23 13.30 -23.28
CA LEU A 47 -22.19 14.35 -23.66
C LEU A 47 -22.18 15.53 -22.69
N ALA A 48 -22.07 15.28 -21.38
CA ALA A 48 -21.98 16.33 -20.37
C ALA A 48 -20.73 17.19 -20.56
N LEU A 49 -19.57 16.57 -20.81
CA LEU A 49 -18.32 17.29 -21.07
C LEU A 49 -18.39 18.13 -22.35
N LEU A 50 -18.98 17.57 -23.42
CA LEU A 50 -19.18 18.32 -24.67
C LEU A 50 -20.15 19.49 -24.50
N ARG A 51 -21.23 19.33 -23.72
CA ARG A 51 -22.16 20.42 -23.38
C ARG A 51 -21.50 21.53 -22.56
N LEU A 52 -20.49 21.18 -21.77
CA LEU A 52 -19.64 22.13 -21.03
C LEU A 52 -18.54 22.75 -21.91
N ASN A 53 -18.51 22.46 -23.21
CA ASN A 53 -17.46 22.88 -24.14
C ASN A 53 -16.05 22.43 -23.73
N VAL A 54 -15.94 21.28 -23.05
CA VAL A 54 -14.66 20.69 -22.66
C VAL A 54 -14.12 19.86 -23.83
N SER A 55 -12.99 20.28 -24.38
CA SER A 55 -12.23 19.52 -25.40
C SER A 55 -11.03 18.76 -24.81
N GLN A 56 -10.62 19.10 -23.59
CA GLN A 56 -9.43 18.58 -22.94
C GLN A 56 -9.74 18.28 -21.47
N LEU A 57 -9.42 17.07 -21.01
CA LEU A 57 -9.69 16.61 -19.66
C LEU A 57 -8.42 16.07 -19.01
N ILE A 58 -8.07 16.64 -17.87
CA ILE A 58 -7.06 16.09 -16.96
C ILE A 58 -7.81 15.38 -15.83
N THR A 59 -7.59 14.07 -15.69
CA THR A 59 -8.14 13.28 -14.59
C THR A 59 -7.08 13.06 -13.52
N ILE A 60 -7.47 13.01 -12.25
CA ILE A 60 -6.56 12.84 -11.11
C ILE A 60 -7.12 11.71 -10.23
N GLY A 61 -6.40 10.60 -10.10
CA GLY A 61 -6.94 9.46 -9.39
C GLY A 61 -6.06 8.23 -9.34
N GLY A 62 -6.61 7.16 -8.78
CA GLY A 62 -5.96 5.84 -8.75
C GLY A 62 -6.35 4.99 -9.96
N ASP A 63 -6.20 3.68 -9.82
CA ASP A 63 -6.48 2.66 -10.83
C ASP A 63 -7.89 2.78 -11.44
N ASP A 64 -8.92 2.91 -10.60
CA ASP A 64 -10.32 3.02 -11.02
C ASP A 64 -10.56 4.29 -11.88
N THR A 65 -9.87 5.39 -11.55
CA THR A 65 -9.97 6.65 -12.30
C THR A 65 -9.18 6.60 -13.60
N ALA A 66 -7.99 6.01 -13.60
CA ALA A 66 -7.20 5.80 -14.81
C ALA A 66 -7.98 4.96 -15.83
N TYR A 67 -8.61 3.86 -15.37
CA TYR A 67 -9.45 3.02 -16.22
C TYR A 67 -10.66 3.79 -16.76
N SER A 68 -11.33 4.59 -15.92
CA SER A 68 -12.45 5.44 -16.33
C SER A 68 -12.03 6.49 -17.37
N ALA A 69 -10.84 7.09 -17.21
CA ALA A 69 -10.28 8.07 -18.13
C ALA A 69 -10.03 7.45 -19.51
N MET A 70 -9.44 6.26 -19.55
CA MET A 70 -9.21 5.50 -20.77
C MET A 70 -10.52 5.15 -21.48
N LYS A 71 -11.53 4.63 -20.77
CA LYS A 71 -12.83 4.31 -21.39
C LYS A 71 -13.57 5.54 -21.88
N LEU A 72 -13.45 6.66 -21.17
CA LEU A 72 -14.03 7.93 -21.59
C LEU A 72 -13.37 8.46 -22.87
N GLU A 73 -12.03 8.35 -22.95
CA GLU A 73 -11.24 8.72 -24.13
C GLU A 73 -11.63 7.88 -25.35
N GLU A 74 -11.63 6.55 -25.22
CA GLU A 74 -12.05 5.61 -26.28
C GLU A 74 -13.45 5.97 -26.81
N LYS A 75 -14.38 6.25 -25.89
CA LYS A 75 -15.78 6.59 -26.21
C LYS A 75 -15.93 7.98 -26.84
N ALA A 76 -15.07 8.92 -26.46
CA ALA A 76 -15.09 10.26 -27.03
C ALA A 76 -14.66 10.27 -28.50
N ALA A 77 -13.90 9.28 -28.95
CA ALA A 77 -13.50 9.08 -30.35
C ALA A 77 -12.89 10.35 -30.97
N GLY A 78 -11.93 10.95 -30.26
CA GLY A 78 -11.22 12.16 -30.70
C GLY A 78 -11.94 13.48 -30.42
N ARG A 79 -13.17 13.46 -29.91
CA ARG A 79 -13.89 14.69 -29.49
C ARG A 79 -13.36 15.27 -28.17
N LEU A 80 -12.64 14.46 -27.39
CA LEU A 80 -12.06 14.83 -26.10
C LEU A 80 -10.65 14.25 -26.03
N GLN A 81 -9.68 15.09 -25.67
CA GLN A 81 -8.34 14.65 -25.30
C GLN A 81 -8.33 14.37 -23.79
N VAL A 82 -7.87 13.20 -23.37
CA VAL A 82 -7.85 12.80 -21.96
C VAL A 82 -6.45 12.39 -21.54
N VAL A 83 -5.99 12.97 -20.43
CA VAL A 83 -4.74 12.58 -19.77
C VAL A 83 -5.00 12.29 -18.30
N HIS A 84 -4.16 11.46 -17.69
CA HIS A 84 -4.32 11.04 -16.30
C HIS A 84 -3.10 11.38 -15.44
N VAL A 85 -3.33 11.91 -14.24
CA VAL A 85 -2.29 12.19 -13.24
C VAL A 85 -2.37 11.14 -12.11
N PRO A 86 -1.29 10.38 -11.84
CA PRO A 86 -1.32 9.19 -11.00
C PRO A 86 -1.36 9.49 -9.51
N LYS A 87 -2.56 9.50 -8.92
CA LYS A 87 -2.81 9.76 -7.49
C LYS A 87 -3.17 8.49 -6.72
N THR A 88 -2.26 8.02 -5.87
CA THR A 88 -2.59 7.05 -4.82
C THR A 88 -1.57 7.14 -3.69
N ILE A 89 -2.01 6.97 -2.43
CA ILE A 89 -1.09 6.85 -1.30
C ILE A 89 -0.59 5.40 -1.14
N ASP A 90 -1.23 4.45 -1.83
CA ASP A 90 -0.92 3.02 -1.73
C ASP A 90 0.26 2.64 -2.65
N ASN A 91 0.69 3.57 -3.52
CA ASN A 91 1.82 3.43 -4.45
C ASN A 91 1.68 2.28 -5.45
N ASP A 92 0.46 1.91 -5.78
CA ASP A 92 0.07 0.69 -6.48
C ASP A 92 -0.36 0.89 -7.95
N LEU A 93 -0.26 2.11 -8.48
CA LEU A 93 -0.35 2.31 -9.93
C LEU A 93 0.87 1.73 -10.64
N ASP A 94 0.65 1.23 -11.86
CA ASP A 94 1.70 0.64 -12.71
C ASP A 94 2.63 1.72 -13.29
N LEU A 95 3.47 2.24 -12.41
CA LEU A 95 4.59 3.13 -12.72
C LEU A 95 5.91 2.38 -12.56
N PRO A 96 6.99 2.81 -13.25
CA PRO A 96 8.32 2.25 -13.06
C PRO A 96 8.69 2.15 -11.58
N PRO A 97 9.41 1.10 -11.13
CA PRO A 97 9.67 0.85 -9.72
C PRO A 97 10.39 2.00 -8.96
N SER A 98 11.06 2.89 -9.70
CA SER A 98 11.75 4.07 -9.17
C SER A 98 10.85 5.29 -9.00
N VAL A 99 9.63 5.28 -9.54
CA VAL A 99 8.71 6.42 -9.55
C VAL A 99 7.56 6.16 -8.58
N ASP A 100 7.46 7.00 -7.56
CA ASP A 100 6.32 6.96 -6.64
C ASP A 100 5.11 7.68 -7.24
N THR A 101 3.91 7.27 -6.84
CA THR A 101 2.68 8.03 -7.06
C THR A 101 2.61 9.17 -6.07
N PHE A 102 2.03 10.31 -6.46
CA PHE A 102 2.03 11.46 -5.56
C PHE A 102 1.10 11.23 -4.36
N GLY A 103 1.50 11.79 -3.22
CA GLY A 103 0.87 11.62 -1.91
C GLY A 103 1.43 10.45 -1.11
N PHE A 104 2.10 9.48 -1.73
CA PHE A 104 2.73 8.35 -1.04
C PHE A 104 3.81 8.81 -0.06
N GLN A 105 4.68 9.75 -0.46
CA GLN A 105 5.80 10.20 0.38
C GLN A 105 5.32 11.06 1.56
N THR A 106 4.29 11.88 1.36
CA THR A 106 3.59 12.59 2.44
C THR A 106 2.95 11.61 3.42
N ALA A 107 2.15 10.65 2.93
CA ALA A 107 1.51 9.65 3.77
C ALA A 107 2.54 8.82 4.56
N ARG A 108 3.65 8.44 3.91
CA ARG A 108 4.79 7.77 4.53
C ARG A 108 5.43 8.65 5.61
N HIS A 109 5.67 9.93 5.35
CA HIS A 109 6.27 10.85 6.32
C HIS A 109 5.47 10.92 7.63
N TYR A 110 4.17 11.22 7.53
CA TYR A 110 3.31 11.30 8.71
C TYR A 110 3.10 9.94 9.38
N GLY A 111 3.01 8.86 8.60
CA GLY A 111 2.93 7.51 9.14
C GLY A 111 4.16 7.12 9.96
N VAL A 112 5.35 7.54 9.53
CA VAL A 112 6.61 7.36 10.28
C VAL A 112 6.59 8.13 11.59
N GLU A 113 6.12 9.37 11.61
CA GLU A 113 6.02 10.15 12.86
C GLU A 113 5.06 9.49 13.87
N ILE A 114 3.91 8.98 13.41
CA ILE A 114 2.99 8.24 14.28
C ILE A 114 3.67 6.97 14.82
N VAL A 115 4.27 6.15 13.96
CA VAL A 115 4.93 4.90 14.37
C VAL A 115 6.08 5.16 15.34
N LYS A 116 6.89 6.20 15.13
CA LYS A 116 7.96 6.60 16.07
C LYS A 116 7.41 6.91 17.46
N ASN A 117 6.32 7.68 17.55
CA ASN A 117 5.68 7.99 18.83
C ASN A 117 5.16 6.72 19.52
N LEU A 118 4.55 5.81 18.75
CA LEU A 118 4.09 4.52 19.27
C LEU A 118 5.25 3.62 19.72
N MET A 119 6.42 3.67 19.07
CA MET A 119 7.61 2.92 19.49
C MET A 119 8.15 3.42 20.84
N VAL A 120 8.15 4.74 21.06
CA VAL A 120 8.56 5.34 22.35
C VAL A 120 7.58 4.94 23.45
N ASP A 121 6.27 5.00 23.18
CA ASP A 121 5.26 4.58 24.14
C ASP A 121 5.31 3.07 24.42
N ALA A 122 5.50 2.24 23.38
CA ALA A 122 5.66 0.79 23.50
C ALA A 122 6.77 0.43 24.49
N LYS A 123 7.94 1.08 24.32
CA LYS A 123 9.09 0.90 25.20
C LYS A 123 8.80 1.36 26.63
N THR A 124 8.16 2.51 26.79
CA THR A 124 7.86 3.10 28.10
C THR A 124 6.87 2.26 28.90
N THR A 125 5.89 1.67 28.22
CA THR A 125 4.78 0.95 28.86
C THR A 125 4.87 -0.57 28.73
N SER A 126 5.98 -1.09 28.17
CA SER A 126 6.23 -2.52 27.97
C SER A 126 5.06 -3.22 27.24
N ARG A 127 4.64 -2.66 26.10
CA ARG A 127 3.53 -3.19 25.29
C ARG A 127 3.88 -3.33 23.82
N TRP A 128 3.00 -4.01 23.10
CA TRP A 128 3.03 -4.12 21.65
C TRP A 128 1.95 -3.29 20.98
N TYR A 129 2.30 -2.63 19.88
CA TYR A 129 1.34 -2.05 18.96
C TYR A 129 1.25 -2.88 17.68
N LEU A 130 0.01 -3.16 17.25
CA LEU A 130 -0.30 -3.62 15.91
C LEU A 130 -0.87 -2.42 15.13
N VAL A 131 -0.03 -1.81 14.30
CA VAL A 131 -0.38 -0.64 13.50
C VAL A 131 -0.85 -1.11 12.13
N ILE A 132 -2.16 -1.04 11.89
CA ILE A 132 -2.75 -1.38 10.60
C ILE A 132 -2.69 -0.14 9.70
N THR A 133 -2.02 -0.26 8.56
CA THR A 133 -1.87 0.83 7.60
C THR A 133 -2.78 0.61 6.40
N MET A 134 -3.26 1.71 5.84
CA MET A 134 -3.87 1.68 4.51
C MET A 134 -2.88 1.14 3.46
N GLY A 135 -3.44 0.62 2.37
CA GLY A 135 -2.65 0.02 1.30
C GLY A 135 -3.48 -0.79 0.30
N ARG A 136 -4.81 -0.85 0.47
CA ARG A 136 -5.75 -1.66 -0.31
C ARG A 136 -5.19 -3.05 -0.58
N GLY A 137 -4.68 -3.31 -1.78
CA GLY A 137 -4.10 -4.60 -2.13
C GLY A 137 -2.60 -4.74 -1.89
N ALA A 138 -1.82 -3.66 -1.78
CA ALA A 138 -0.37 -3.66 -1.85
C ALA A 138 0.30 -3.24 -0.53
N GLY A 139 1.53 -3.70 -0.34
CA GLY A 139 2.31 -3.50 0.88
C GLY A 139 3.19 -2.24 0.93
N HIS A 140 3.18 -1.40 -0.11
CA HIS A 140 4.18 -0.33 -0.26
C HIS A 140 4.19 0.66 0.90
N LEU A 141 3.01 1.12 1.34
CA LEU A 141 2.91 2.07 2.45
C LEU A 141 3.35 1.46 3.77
N ALA A 142 2.94 0.22 4.06
CA ALA A 142 3.35 -0.51 5.25
C ALA A 142 4.88 -0.66 5.31
N VAL A 143 5.51 -1.16 4.23
CA VAL A 143 6.98 -1.31 4.15
C VAL A 143 7.66 0.05 4.19
N GLY A 144 7.12 1.05 3.50
CA GLY A 144 7.65 2.41 3.47
C GLY A 144 7.73 3.03 4.87
N ILE A 145 6.66 2.89 5.66
CA ILE A 145 6.59 3.36 7.04
C ILE A 145 7.48 2.51 7.95
N GLY A 146 7.29 1.18 7.95
CA GLY A 146 7.98 0.28 8.86
C GLY A 146 9.50 0.28 8.69
N LYS A 147 9.99 0.28 7.44
CA LYS A 147 11.42 0.37 7.11
C LYS A 147 12.03 1.68 7.60
N ALA A 148 11.31 2.79 7.44
CA ALA A 148 11.84 4.12 7.76
C ALA A 148 11.81 4.42 9.26
N ALA A 149 10.78 3.96 9.96
CA ALA A 149 10.67 4.10 11.40
C ALA A 149 11.57 3.11 12.17
N GLY A 150 12.03 2.04 11.52
CA GLY A 150 12.70 0.94 12.20
C GLY A 150 11.73 0.15 13.08
N ALA A 151 10.50 -0.04 12.61
CA ALA A 151 9.50 -0.84 13.31
C ALA A 151 10.01 -2.27 13.53
N THR A 152 9.53 -2.94 14.57
CA THR A 152 9.97 -4.29 14.93
C THR A 152 9.83 -5.25 13.75
N LEU A 153 8.68 -5.23 13.10
CA LEU A 153 8.45 -5.96 11.86
C LEU A 153 7.38 -5.29 11.03
N THR A 154 7.36 -5.61 9.74
CA THR A 154 6.28 -5.23 8.83
C THR A 154 5.76 -6.47 8.13
N LEU A 155 4.43 -6.58 8.00
CA LEU A 155 3.76 -7.66 7.28
C LEU A 155 2.95 -7.09 6.12
N ILE A 156 3.10 -7.69 4.95
CA ILE A 156 2.43 -7.29 3.72
C ILE A 156 1.85 -8.50 2.99
N PRO A 157 0.77 -8.34 2.19
CA PRO A 157 0.16 -9.47 1.50
C PRO A 157 1.12 -10.17 0.53
N GLU A 158 2.07 -9.45 -0.06
CA GLU A 158 3.02 -10.01 -1.03
C GLU A 158 3.97 -11.07 -0.45
N GLU A 159 4.16 -11.13 0.88
CA GLU A 159 4.99 -12.18 1.51
C GLU A 159 4.33 -13.55 1.54
N PHE A 160 3.04 -13.65 1.22
CA PHE A 160 2.27 -14.87 1.37
C PHE A 160 1.92 -15.39 -0.02
N THR A 161 2.69 -16.36 -0.50
CA THR A 161 2.64 -16.81 -1.91
C THR A 161 1.46 -17.73 -2.22
N GLY A 162 0.73 -18.19 -1.20
CA GLY A 162 -0.46 -19.01 -1.36
C GLY A 162 -1.67 -18.24 -1.92
N ARG A 163 -2.56 -18.95 -2.64
CA ARG A 163 -3.85 -18.40 -3.14
C ARG A 163 -4.72 -17.78 -2.04
N ARG A 164 -4.55 -18.24 -0.79
CA ARG A 164 -5.19 -17.71 0.41
C ARG A 164 -4.18 -17.69 1.54
N ILE A 165 -4.13 -16.56 2.24
CA ILE A 165 -3.29 -16.35 3.42
C ILE A 165 -3.96 -17.05 4.60
N ARG A 166 -3.22 -17.90 5.30
CA ARG A 166 -3.73 -18.50 6.55
C ARG A 166 -3.55 -17.50 7.68
N LEU A 167 -4.61 -17.23 8.45
CA LEU A 167 -4.54 -16.35 9.63
C LEU A 167 -3.46 -16.83 10.59
N LYS A 168 -3.34 -18.16 10.75
CA LYS A 168 -2.31 -18.78 11.60
C LYS A 168 -0.89 -18.37 11.20
N SER A 169 -0.57 -18.21 9.92
CA SER A 169 0.78 -17.82 9.48
C SER A 169 1.09 -16.37 9.86
N VAL A 170 0.12 -15.47 9.73
CA VAL A 170 0.25 -14.07 10.17
C VAL A 170 0.43 -14.01 11.70
N VAL A 171 -0.41 -14.73 12.44
CA VAL A 171 -0.38 -14.79 13.91
C VAL A 171 0.93 -15.39 14.42
N ASP A 172 1.36 -16.53 13.88
CA ASP A 172 2.62 -17.17 14.29
C ASP A 172 3.84 -16.29 13.96
N THR A 173 3.80 -15.51 12.88
CA THR A 173 4.88 -14.55 12.57
C THR A 173 4.97 -13.44 13.62
N LEU A 174 3.82 -12.88 14.03
CA LEU A 174 3.75 -11.88 15.11
C LEU A 174 4.20 -12.49 16.45
N VAL A 175 3.74 -13.70 16.78
CA VAL A 175 4.11 -14.40 18.01
C VAL A 175 5.59 -14.76 18.03
N GLY A 176 6.15 -15.24 16.92
CA GLY A 176 7.58 -15.54 16.80
C GLY A 176 8.44 -14.30 17.02
N ALA A 177 8.03 -13.14 16.49
CA ALA A 177 8.69 -11.86 16.75
C ALA A 177 8.61 -11.45 18.24
N ILE A 178 7.46 -11.68 18.89
CA ILE A 178 7.28 -11.43 20.32
C ILE A 178 8.20 -12.34 21.15
N ILE A 179 8.19 -13.66 20.89
CA ILE A 179 9.06 -14.63 21.57
C ILE A 179 10.53 -14.26 21.40
N LYS A 180 10.96 -13.97 20.17
CA LYS A 180 12.34 -13.58 19.88
C LYS A 180 12.76 -12.36 20.69
N ARG A 181 11.91 -11.33 20.76
CA ARG A 181 12.19 -10.13 21.56
C ARG A 181 12.19 -10.39 23.06
N LEU A 182 11.23 -11.17 23.56
CA LEU A 182 11.18 -11.59 24.96
C LEU A 182 12.47 -12.31 25.35
N SER A 183 12.97 -13.19 24.48
CA SER A 183 14.21 -13.93 24.71
C SER A 183 15.43 -12.99 24.88
N TYR A 184 15.40 -11.82 24.25
CA TYR A 184 16.40 -10.76 24.35
C TYR A 184 16.11 -9.75 25.47
N GLY A 185 15.15 -10.03 26.36
CA GLY A 185 14.79 -9.14 27.47
C GLY A 185 13.98 -7.91 27.05
N ARG A 186 13.34 -7.93 25.88
CA ARG A 186 12.53 -6.83 25.35
C ARG A 186 11.04 -7.18 25.35
N LEU A 187 10.27 -6.46 26.16
CA LEU A 187 8.82 -6.66 26.33
C LEU A 187 7.98 -5.82 25.34
N ASP A 188 8.60 -4.87 24.67
CA ASP A 188 7.97 -3.88 23.79
C ASP A 188 8.10 -4.23 22.30
N GLY A 189 7.23 -3.70 21.45
CA GLY A 189 7.40 -3.76 20.00
C GLY A 189 6.32 -3.04 19.20
N VAL A 190 6.60 -2.75 17.92
CA VAL A 190 5.61 -2.22 16.99
C VAL A 190 5.64 -3.04 15.70
N ALA A 191 4.52 -3.67 15.38
CA ALA A 191 4.30 -4.34 14.11
C ALA A 191 3.48 -3.44 13.19
N VAL A 192 3.98 -3.18 11.99
CA VAL A 192 3.23 -2.48 10.94
C VAL A 192 2.61 -3.53 10.03
N VAL A 193 1.30 -3.49 9.81
CA VAL A 193 0.56 -4.53 9.10
C VAL A 193 -0.26 -3.88 8.00
N ALA A 194 -0.06 -4.26 6.74
CA ALA A 194 -0.87 -3.75 5.65
C ALA A 194 -2.32 -4.27 5.77
N GLU A 195 -3.32 -3.39 5.62
CA GLU A 195 -4.74 -3.76 5.63
C GLU A 195 -5.08 -4.82 4.57
N GLY A 196 -4.34 -4.81 3.45
CA GLY A 196 -4.49 -5.76 2.35
C GLY A 196 -4.26 -7.22 2.73
N LEU A 197 -3.63 -7.49 3.88
CA LEU A 197 -3.58 -8.83 4.44
C LEU A 197 -4.98 -9.39 4.73
N ALA A 198 -5.91 -8.56 5.19
CA ALA A 198 -7.29 -8.98 5.43
C ALA A 198 -7.98 -9.47 4.14
N LEU A 199 -7.65 -8.86 2.99
CA LEU A 199 -8.18 -9.28 1.68
C LEU A 199 -7.64 -10.64 1.23
N GLY A 200 -6.42 -10.97 1.65
CA GLY A 200 -5.78 -12.25 1.33
C GLY A 200 -6.15 -13.38 2.29
N ILE A 201 -6.59 -13.08 3.53
CA ILE A 201 -6.88 -14.10 4.53
C ILE A 201 -8.07 -14.97 4.10
N ASP A 202 -7.92 -16.29 4.27
CA ASP A 202 -8.98 -17.25 3.99
C ASP A 202 -10.24 -16.91 4.80
N PRO A 203 -11.40 -16.65 4.16
CA PRO A 203 -12.64 -16.34 4.87
C PRO A 203 -13.04 -17.38 5.92
N ALA A 204 -12.64 -18.65 5.74
CA ALA A 204 -12.90 -19.70 6.73
C ALA A 204 -12.15 -19.45 8.06
N ASP A 205 -10.97 -18.81 8.01
CA ASP A 205 -10.22 -18.44 9.21
C ASP A 205 -10.83 -17.21 9.91
N LEU A 206 -11.61 -16.40 9.19
CA LEU A 206 -12.28 -15.21 9.72
C LEU A 206 -13.69 -15.52 10.27
N ALA A 207 -14.34 -16.59 9.79
CA ALA A 207 -15.72 -16.94 10.13
C ALA A 207 -15.99 -17.16 11.63
N GLY A 208 -14.95 -17.39 12.44
CA GLY A 208 -15.05 -17.52 13.91
C GLY A 208 -15.05 -16.20 14.67
N PHE A 209 -14.97 -15.05 14.00
CA PHE A 209 -15.02 -13.72 14.60
C PHE A 209 -16.39 -13.09 14.31
N GLU A 210 -17.11 -12.69 15.36
CA GLU A 210 -18.54 -12.32 15.31
C GLU A 210 -18.84 -10.97 14.59
N GLU A 211 -17.82 -10.17 14.27
CA GLU A 211 -17.96 -8.80 13.71
C GLU A 211 -17.74 -8.74 12.19
N ILE A 212 -18.33 -9.66 11.43
CA ILE A 212 -18.17 -9.66 9.97
C ILE A 212 -19.47 -9.23 9.29
N GLU A 213 -19.56 -7.93 8.96
CA GLU A 213 -20.61 -7.44 8.08
C GLU A 213 -20.46 -8.06 6.68
N ARG A 214 -21.56 -8.61 6.16
CA ARG A 214 -21.65 -9.15 4.80
C ARG A 214 -22.44 -8.18 3.94
N ASP A 215 -22.00 -7.97 2.70
CA ASP A 215 -22.78 -7.21 1.74
C ASP A 215 -24.04 -7.96 1.29
N THR A 216 -24.88 -7.30 0.49
CA THR A 216 -26.13 -7.85 -0.05
C THR A 216 -25.94 -9.06 -0.98
N HIS A 217 -24.70 -9.39 -1.36
CA HIS A 217 -24.34 -10.55 -2.18
C HIS A 217 -23.69 -11.67 -1.33
N GLY A 218 -23.64 -11.51 -0.01
CA GLY A 218 -23.07 -12.49 0.92
C GLY A 218 -21.54 -12.45 1.04
N ASN A 219 -20.87 -11.47 0.43
CA ASN A 219 -19.42 -11.29 0.54
C ASN A 219 -19.08 -10.54 1.82
N VAL A 220 -17.98 -10.92 2.47
CA VAL A 220 -17.46 -10.19 3.62
C VAL A 220 -17.07 -8.77 3.21
N ARG A 221 -17.54 -7.75 3.94
CA ARG A 221 -17.08 -6.37 3.77
C ARG A 221 -15.72 -6.19 4.44
N ILE A 222 -14.68 -6.61 3.75
CA ILE A 222 -13.32 -6.64 4.28
C ILE A 222 -12.79 -5.24 4.67
N ALA A 223 -13.30 -4.18 4.04
CA ALA A 223 -12.98 -2.79 4.39
C ALA A 223 -13.52 -2.34 5.77
N GLU A 224 -14.48 -3.08 6.33
CA GLU A 224 -15.08 -2.84 7.66
C GLU A 224 -14.65 -3.91 8.68
N VAL A 225 -13.90 -4.93 8.25
CA VAL A 225 -13.32 -5.93 9.15
C VAL A 225 -12.23 -5.28 9.99
N ASN A 226 -12.42 -5.25 11.30
CA ASN A 226 -11.43 -4.75 12.24
C ASN A 226 -10.26 -5.74 12.42
N ILE A 227 -9.44 -5.89 11.38
CA ILE A 227 -8.33 -6.84 11.32
C ILE A 227 -7.35 -6.63 12.48
N GLY A 228 -7.19 -5.39 12.97
CA GLY A 228 -6.35 -5.08 14.11
C GLY A 228 -6.80 -5.78 15.39
N GLU A 229 -8.09 -5.72 15.72
CA GLU A 229 -8.63 -6.38 16.91
C GLU A 229 -8.68 -7.91 16.75
N ILE A 230 -8.97 -8.42 15.55
CA ILE A 230 -8.88 -9.86 15.23
C ILE A 230 -7.47 -10.39 15.46
N LEU A 231 -6.45 -9.72 14.90
CA LEU A 231 -5.05 -10.11 15.06
C LEU A 231 -4.61 -10.00 16.51
N LYS A 232 -4.99 -8.92 17.22
CA LYS A 232 -4.70 -8.76 18.65
C LYS A 232 -5.26 -9.93 19.46
N ALA A 233 -6.53 -10.27 19.28
CA ALA A 233 -7.18 -11.39 19.99
C ALA A 233 -6.50 -12.73 19.66
N ALA A 234 -6.22 -12.98 18.38
CA ALA A 234 -5.58 -14.21 17.92
C ALA A 234 -4.14 -14.36 18.44
N VAL A 235 -3.34 -13.29 18.41
CA VAL A 235 -1.98 -13.27 18.97
C VAL A 235 -2.00 -13.46 20.48
N GLN A 236 -2.91 -12.81 21.21
CA GLN A 236 -3.04 -13.01 22.66
C GLN A 236 -3.45 -14.44 23.01
N LYS A 237 -4.39 -15.03 22.26
CA LYS A 237 -4.77 -16.44 22.42
C LYS A 237 -3.57 -17.35 22.19
N ARG A 238 -2.83 -17.11 21.10
CA ARG A 238 -1.66 -17.92 20.72
C ARG A 238 -0.52 -17.80 21.73
N LEU A 239 -0.25 -16.62 22.29
CA LEU A 239 0.75 -16.45 23.36
C LEU A 239 0.41 -17.22 24.63
N LYS A 240 -0.88 -17.28 25.00
CA LYS A 240 -1.33 -18.04 26.18
C LYS A 240 -1.06 -19.53 26.08
N GLU A 241 -1.06 -20.10 24.86
CA GLU A 241 -0.69 -21.51 24.63
C GLU A 241 0.76 -21.80 25.05
N PHE A 242 1.62 -20.79 25.03
CA PHE A 242 3.01 -20.85 25.50
C PHE A 242 3.19 -20.31 26.93
N GLY A 243 2.11 -20.06 27.68
CA GLY A 243 2.18 -19.44 29.01
C GLY A 243 2.65 -17.97 29.00
N LEU A 244 2.71 -17.34 27.83
CA LEU A 244 3.19 -15.96 27.66
C LEU A 244 2.05 -14.95 27.71
N LYS A 245 2.36 -13.75 28.22
CA LYS A 245 1.44 -12.61 28.25
C LYS A 245 2.11 -11.39 27.64
N ALA A 246 1.42 -10.73 26.71
CA ALA A 246 1.79 -9.43 26.18
C ALA A 246 0.58 -8.49 26.21
N THR A 247 0.81 -7.25 26.62
CA THR A 247 -0.17 -6.17 26.45
C THR A 247 -0.10 -5.73 24.99
N ILE A 248 -1.21 -5.80 24.26
CA ILE A 248 -1.27 -5.49 22.83
C ILE A 248 -2.37 -4.47 22.58
N ALA A 249 -2.06 -3.43 21.81
CA ALA A 249 -3.03 -2.44 21.33
C ALA A 249 -3.03 -2.41 19.79
N ALA A 250 -4.21 -2.46 19.18
CA ALA A 250 -4.36 -2.24 17.75
C ALA A 250 -4.60 -0.75 17.46
N LYS A 251 -4.02 -0.24 16.37
CA LYS A 251 -4.20 1.14 15.89
C LYS A 251 -4.30 1.13 14.38
N ASN A 252 -5.36 1.73 13.84
CA ASN A 252 -5.48 1.97 12.41
C ASN A 252 -4.93 3.35 12.11
N ILE A 253 -4.08 3.47 11.08
CA ILE A 253 -3.60 4.76 10.57
C ILE A 253 -3.88 4.83 9.06
N GLY A 254 -4.46 5.95 8.62
CA GLY A 254 -4.90 6.06 7.24
C GLY A 254 -5.51 7.40 6.86
N TYR A 255 -6.68 7.73 7.41
CA TYR A 255 -7.39 8.96 7.06
C TYR A 255 -6.59 10.21 7.41
N GLU A 256 -5.90 10.19 8.54
CA GLU A 256 -4.99 11.24 8.98
C GLU A 256 -3.77 11.38 8.06
N LEU A 257 -3.39 10.33 7.31
CA LEU A 257 -2.28 10.36 6.36
C LEU A 257 -2.71 10.94 5.00
N ARG A 258 -3.96 10.71 4.60
CA ARG A 258 -4.51 11.09 3.28
C ARG A 258 -4.80 12.58 3.15
N CYS A 259 -5.08 13.24 4.26
CA CYS A 259 -5.50 14.65 4.28
C CYS A 259 -4.44 15.59 4.88
N ALA A 260 -3.26 15.06 5.20
CA ALA A 260 -2.17 15.89 5.71
C ALA A 260 -1.66 16.86 4.64
N ASP A 261 -1.18 18.03 5.09
CA ASP A 261 -0.53 18.98 4.20
C ASP A 261 0.70 18.31 3.56
N PRO A 262 0.91 18.46 2.23
CA PRO A 262 1.96 17.75 1.52
C PRO A 262 3.35 18.12 2.05
N ILE A 263 4.30 17.18 2.03
CA ILE A 263 5.71 17.51 2.25
C ILE A 263 6.32 18.13 0.98
N PRO A 264 7.48 18.83 1.06
CA PRO A 264 8.08 19.49 -0.10
C PRO A 264 8.22 18.59 -1.35
N MET A 265 8.57 17.31 -1.15
CA MET A 265 8.68 16.35 -2.25
C MET A 265 7.37 16.20 -3.06
N ASP A 266 6.23 16.02 -2.39
CA ASP A 266 4.94 15.91 -3.10
C ASP A 266 4.44 17.28 -3.60
N MET A 267 4.78 18.39 -2.94
CA MET A 267 4.47 19.74 -3.43
C MET A 267 5.14 20.03 -4.78
N GLU A 268 6.43 19.71 -4.91
CA GLU A 268 7.20 19.88 -6.14
C GLU A 268 6.73 18.89 -7.21
N TYR A 269 6.63 17.61 -6.84
CA TYR A 269 6.26 16.56 -7.78
C TYR A 269 4.86 16.76 -8.38
N THR A 270 3.86 17.15 -7.58
CA THR A 270 2.52 17.44 -8.09
C THR A 270 2.48 18.68 -8.99
N ARG A 271 3.31 19.68 -8.73
CA ARG A 271 3.46 20.85 -9.59
C ARG A 271 4.04 20.45 -10.95
N ASP A 272 5.08 19.62 -10.96
CA ASP A 272 5.71 19.15 -12.20
C ASP A 272 4.75 18.27 -13.00
N LEU A 273 4.08 17.32 -12.35
CA LEU A 273 3.05 16.48 -12.99
C LEU A 273 1.91 17.33 -13.58
N GLY A 274 1.40 18.31 -12.83
CA GLY A 274 0.34 19.20 -13.29
C GLY A 274 0.78 20.05 -14.50
N TYR A 275 2.01 20.58 -14.45
CA TYR A 275 2.59 21.33 -15.57
C TYR A 275 2.76 20.45 -16.81
N CYS A 276 3.33 19.25 -16.66
CA CYS A 276 3.49 18.28 -17.74
C CYS A 276 2.14 17.85 -18.32
N ALA A 277 1.14 17.57 -17.49
CA ALA A 277 -0.22 17.22 -17.93
C ALA A 277 -0.82 18.33 -18.81
N ALA A 278 -0.77 19.57 -18.32
CA ALA A 278 -1.30 20.73 -19.03
C ALA A 278 -0.55 20.97 -20.35
N LYS A 279 0.79 20.97 -20.34
CA LYS A 279 1.59 21.16 -21.56
C LYS A 279 1.40 20.04 -22.57
N TYR A 280 1.32 18.79 -22.11
CA TYR A 280 1.14 17.63 -22.98
C TYR A 280 -0.21 17.69 -23.68
N VAL A 281 -1.32 17.90 -22.94
CA VAL A 281 -2.65 17.96 -23.54
C VAL A 281 -2.83 19.18 -24.45
N LEU A 282 -2.32 20.36 -24.05
CA LEU A 282 -2.33 21.57 -24.89
C LEU A 282 -1.49 21.41 -26.17
N GLY A 283 -0.44 20.59 -26.13
CA GLY A 283 0.38 20.24 -27.29
C GLY A 283 -0.24 19.18 -28.20
N GLY A 284 -1.48 18.75 -27.93
CA GLY A 284 -2.18 17.71 -28.70
C GLY A 284 -1.97 16.29 -28.19
N GLY A 285 -1.26 16.12 -27.06
CA GLY A 285 -1.12 14.84 -26.37
C GLY A 285 -2.46 14.31 -25.87
N ASN A 286 -2.60 12.99 -25.87
CA ASN A 286 -3.85 12.30 -25.55
C ASN A 286 -3.57 10.88 -25.05
N ALA A 287 -4.55 10.25 -24.40
CA ALA A 287 -4.58 8.84 -24.05
C ALA A 287 -3.35 8.34 -23.26
N ALA A 288 -2.89 9.14 -22.30
CA ALA A 288 -1.69 8.82 -21.52
C ALA A 288 -1.83 9.18 -20.03
N MET A 289 -1.18 8.38 -19.21
CA MET A 289 -0.84 8.72 -17.83
C MET A 289 0.49 9.50 -17.81
N ILE A 290 0.51 10.59 -17.05
CA ILE A 290 1.65 11.47 -16.92
C ILE A 290 2.62 10.89 -15.90
N SER A 291 3.89 10.74 -16.26
CA SER A 291 4.96 10.29 -15.37
C SER A 291 6.22 11.16 -15.51
N LEU A 292 7.07 11.11 -14.48
CA LEU A 292 8.40 11.71 -14.47
C LEU A 292 9.42 10.65 -14.04
N GLU A 293 10.37 10.36 -14.92
CA GLU A 293 11.41 9.35 -14.70
C GLU A 293 12.78 10.03 -14.76
N GLY A 294 13.51 10.02 -13.64
CA GLY A 294 14.84 10.66 -13.57
C GLY A 294 14.82 12.15 -13.95
N GLY A 295 13.72 12.86 -13.65
CA GLY A 295 13.53 14.27 -14.01
C GLY A 295 13.08 14.50 -15.46
N ARG A 296 12.76 13.45 -16.22
CA ARG A 296 12.28 13.55 -17.60
C ARG A 296 10.80 13.20 -17.67
N PHE A 297 10.04 13.98 -18.41
CA PHE A 297 8.65 13.66 -18.72
C PHE A 297 8.57 12.44 -19.62
N VAL A 298 7.85 11.42 -19.17
CA VAL A 298 7.60 10.18 -19.92
C VAL A 298 6.09 9.90 -19.89
N PRO A 299 5.35 10.12 -20.99
CA PRO A 299 3.95 9.73 -21.06
C PRO A 299 3.84 8.21 -21.17
N ILE A 300 3.02 7.59 -20.32
CA ILE A 300 2.71 6.16 -20.38
C ILE A 300 1.36 6.01 -21.09
N PRO A 301 1.31 5.45 -22.31
CA PRO A 301 0.06 5.25 -23.04
C PRO A 301 -0.93 4.40 -22.24
N PHE A 302 -2.22 4.73 -22.28
CA PHE A 302 -3.26 3.96 -21.58
C PHE A 302 -3.28 2.49 -21.98
N ALA A 303 -2.96 2.18 -23.25
CA ALA A 303 -2.88 0.81 -23.75
C ALA A 303 -1.84 -0.05 -23.01
N GLU A 304 -0.77 0.55 -22.50
CA GLU A 304 0.28 -0.15 -21.75
C GLU A 304 -0.13 -0.42 -20.30
N MET A 305 -1.07 0.35 -19.77
CA MET A 305 -1.57 0.21 -18.39
C MET A 305 -2.52 -0.97 -18.21
N ILE A 306 -3.03 -1.56 -19.29
CA ILE A 306 -3.94 -2.71 -19.21
C ILE A 306 -3.14 -4.02 -19.17
N ASP A 307 -3.54 -4.93 -18.28
CA ASP A 307 -3.15 -6.33 -18.36
C ASP A 307 -3.97 -7.03 -19.46
N PRO A 308 -3.34 -7.49 -20.55
CA PRO A 308 -4.05 -8.14 -21.66
C PRO A 308 -4.82 -9.40 -21.25
N ALA A 309 -4.40 -10.08 -20.17
CA ALA A 309 -5.02 -11.31 -19.70
C ALA A 309 -6.32 -11.05 -18.92
N THR A 310 -6.38 -9.94 -18.16
CA THR A 310 -7.50 -9.63 -17.28
C THR A 310 -8.39 -8.50 -17.80
N GLY A 311 -7.90 -7.70 -18.76
CA GLY A 311 -8.58 -6.51 -19.27
C GLY A 311 -8.69 -5.38 -18.24
N ARG A 312 -7.94 -5.47 -17.13
CA ARG A 312 -7.94 -4.51 -16.02
C ARG A 312 -6.64 -3.72 -15.98
N ALA A 313 -6.65 -2.59 -15.30
CA ALA A 313 -5.43 -1.84 -15.03
C ALA A 313 -4.45 -2.71 -14.23
N ARG A 314 -3.18 -2.74 -14.66
CA ARG A 314 -2.09 -3.37 -13.92
C ARG A 314 -1.92 -2.65 -12.59
N THR A 315 -1.60 -3.42 -11.55
CA THR A 315 -1.31 -2.88 -10.22
C THR A 315 0.09 -3.27 -9.82
N ARG A 316 0.83 -2.30 -9.28
CA ARG A 316 2.20 -2.49 -8.83
C ARG A 316 2.21 -3.05 -7.41
N ARG A 317 2.70 -4.27 -7.27
CA ARG A 317 2.94 -4.93 -5.97
C ARG A 317 4.34 -4.63 -5.43
N VAL A 318 4.56 -4.88 -4.15
CA VAL A 318 5.92 -4.89 -3.58
C VAL A 318 6.70 -6.07 -4.18
N ASP A 319 7.83 -5.78 -4.80
CA ASP A 319 8.78 -6.81 -5.20
C ASP A 319 9.58 -7.29 -3.98
N ILE A 320 9.17 -8.45 -3.46
CA ILE A 320 9.81 -9.12 -2.31
C ILE A 320 11.18 -9.73 -2.64
N THR A 321 11.55 -9.79 -3.92
CA THR A 321 12.88 -10.26 -4.37
C THR A 321 13.87 -9.11 -4.52
N SER A 322 13.40 -7.86 -4.49
CA SER A 322 14.25 -6.69 -4.63
C SER A 322 15.26 -6.55 -3.48
N THR A 323 16.44 -6.00 -3.79
CA THR A 323 17.43 -5.59 -2.78
C THR A 323 16.83 -4.66 -1.73
N ARG A 324 15.94 -3.74 -2.16
CA ARG A 324 15.28 -2.79 -1.27
C ARG A 324 14.44 -3.50 -0.22
N TYR A 325 13.71 -4.54 -0.62
CA TYR A 325 12.90 -5.34 0.29
C TYR A 325 13.75 -6.24 1.17
N ALA A 326 14.74 -6.94 0.59
CA ALA A 326 15.65 -7.80 1.33
C ALA A 326 16.36 -7.06 2.49
N ILE A 327 16.81 -5.82 2.25
CA ILE A 327 17.36 -4.93 3.29
C ILE A 327 16.31 -4.64 4.36
N ALA A 328 15.09 -4.25 3.96
CA ALA A 328 14.02 -3.96 4.91
C ALA A 328 13.75 -5.16 5.82
N ARG A 329 13.59 -6.34 5.22
CA ARG A 329 13.31 -7.59 5.92
C ARG A 329 14.45 -8.02 6.84
N ARG A 330 15.71 -7.82 6.46
CA ARG A 330 16.88 -8.18 7.28
C ARG A 330 16.93 -7.44 8.61
N TYR A 331 16.49 -6.17 8.64
CA TYR A 331 16.43 -5.36 9.86
C TYR A 331 15.21 -5.63 10.75
N MET A 332 14.22 -6.38 10.27
CA MET A 332 13.06 -6.77 11.08
C MET A 332 13.45 -7.84 12.11
N ILE A 333 12.86 -7.76 13.30
CA ILE A 333 12.91 -8.81 14.30
C ILE A 333 11.74 -9.76 14.05
N ARG A 334 12.05 -10.81 13.28
CA ARG A 334 11.21 -11.99 13.05
C ARG A 334 12.07 -13.24 13.10
N LEU A 335 11.43 -14.41 13.16
CA LEU A 335 12.13 -15.69 13.00
C LEU A 335 12.62 -15.83 11.54
N ARG A 336 13.84 -16.32 11.36
CA ARG A 336 14.57 -16.45 10.08
C ARG A 336 15.32 -17.77 10.03
N ARG A 337 15.76 -18.22 8.85
CA ARG A 337 16.61 -19.42 8.68
C ARG A 337 17.79 -19.47 9.66
N ASP A 338 18.58 -18.40 9.74
CA ASP A 338 19.72 -18.30 10.67
C ASP A 338 19.36 -18.60 12.13
N ASP A 339 18.13 -18.27 12.56
CA ASP A 339 17.66 -18.49 13.94
C ASP A 339 17.40 -19.98 14.24
N PHE A 340 17.06 -20.76 13.22
CA PHE A 340 16.87 -22.21 13.32
C PHE A 340 18.17 -22.98 13.05
N ASP A 341 19.13 -22.38 12.34
CA ASP A 341 20.44 -22.99 12.09
C ASP A 341 21.39 -22.83 13.29
N ASP A 342 21.20 -21.81 14.13
CA ASP A 342 21.93 -21.62 15.38
C ASP A 342 21.28 -22.39 16.55
N PRO A 343 21.90 -23.46 17.07
CA PRO A 343 21.33 -24.25 18.16
C PRO A 343 21.15 -23.46 19.46
N HIS A 344 21.97 -22.45 19.71
CA HIS A 344 21.90 -21.63 20.93
C HIS A 344 20.71 -20.69 20.89
N GLU A 345 20.52 -19.98 19.78
CA GLU A 345 19.37 -19.09 19.58
C GLU A 345 18.06 -19.89 19.56
N LEU A 346 18.03 -21.02 18.85
CA LEU A 346 16.85 -21.88 18.82
C LEU A 346 16.46 -22.41 20.21
N ALA A 347 17.44 -22.88 20.99
CA ALA A 347 17.20 -23.33 22.36
C ALA A 347 16.68 -22.18 23.25
N ARG A 348 17.20 -20.96 23.05
CA ARG A 348 16.76 -19.76 23.76
C ARG A 348 15.30 -19.42 23.46
N PHE A 349 14.88 -19.49 22.20
CA PHE A 349 13.48 -19.24 21.83
C PHE A 349 12.54 -20.32 22.35
N ALA A 350 12.92 -21.60 22.24
CA ALA A 350 12.14 -22.71 22.77
C ALA A 350 11.95 -22.61 24.30
N ALA A 351 13.02 -22.28 25.03
CA ALA A 351 12.97 -22.05 26.47
C ALA A 351 12.06 -20.87 26.84
N THR A 352 12.14 -19.77 26.07
CA THR A 352 11.27 -18.59 26.25
C THR A 352 9.80 -18.94 25.99
N ALA A 353 9.52 -19.82 25.04
CA ALA A 353 8.18 -20.30 24.71
C ALA A 353 7.71 -21.48 25.56
N HIS A 354 8.49 -21.93 26.55
CA HIS A 354 8.18 -23.05 27.44
C HIS A 354 7.87 -24.38 26.71
N VAL A 355 8.58 -24.65 25.61
CA VAL A 355 8.45 -25.87 24.81
C VAL A 355 9.82 -26.49 24.52
N SER A 356 9.84 -27.74 24.05
CA SER A 356 11.08 -28.36 23.56
C SER A 356 11.53 -27.72 22.25
N VAL A 357 12.79 -27.93 21.88
CA VAL A 357 13.35 -27.44 20.60
C VAL A 357 12.61 -28.08 19.41
N GLU A 358 12.31 -29.36 19.49
CA GLU A 358 11.57 -30.10 18.45
C GLU A 358 10.15 -29.55 18.29
N GLU A 359 9.49 -29.23 19.41
CA GLU A 359 8.16 -28.63 19.39
C GLU A 359 8.20 -27.22 18.79
N PHE A 360 9.19 -26.41 19.17
CA PHE A 360 9.36 -25.07 18.62
C PHE A 360 9.55 -25.10 17.10
N ARG A 361 10.43 -25.99 16.60
CA ARG A 361 10.60 -26.26 15.17
C ARG A 361 9.29 -26.61 14.49
N ARG A 362 8.57 -27.61 15.02
CA ARG A 362 7.29 -28.06 14.46
C ARG A 362 6.27 -26.93 14.31
N GLN A 363 6.27 -25.97 15.22
CA GLN A 363 5.29 -24.87 15.20
C GLN A 363 5.69 -23.69 14.31
N PHE A 364 6.98 -23.33 14.27
CA PHE A 364 7.45 -22.07 13.68
C PHE A 364 8.37 -22.21 12.46
N GLU A 365 9.00 -23.37 12.23
CA GLU A 365 9.96 -23.56 11.12
C GLU A 365 9.28 -23.40 9.75
N ARG A 366 7.99 -23.74 9.64
CA ARG A 366 7.19 -23.48 8.43
C ARG A 366 7.16 -22.01 7.99
N LEU A 367 7.43 -21.06 8.90
CA LEU A 367 7.40 -19.63 8.58
C LEU A 367 8.61 -19.17 7.77
N ILE A 368 9.68 -19.97 7.74
CA ILE A 368 10.94 -19.64 7.05
C ILE A 368 11.11 -20.42 5.74
N GLU A 369 10.19 -21.33 5.43
CA GLU A 369 10.13 -22.04 4.15
C GLU A 369 9.96 -21.05 3.00
N GLU A 370 8.99 -20.13 3.11
CA GLU A 370 8.72 -19.08 2.14
C GLU A 370 9.62 -17.83 2.31
N GLU A 371 10.69 -17.90 3.13
CA GLU A 371 11.63 -16.79 3.26
C GLU A 371 12.34 -16.52 1.91
N PRO A 372 12.33 -15.26 1.40
CA PRO A 372 13.09 -14.90 0.21
C PRO A 372 14.57 -15.28 0.34
N PRO A 373 15.26 -15.58 -0.76
CA PRO A 373 16.68 -15.92 -0.71
C PRO A 373 17.49 -14.82 -0.01
N PRO A 374 18.58 -15.19 0.69
CA PRO A 374 19.47 -14.21 1.31
C PRO A 374 19.96 -13.18 0.30
N LEU A 375 20.13 -11.93 0.75
CA LEU A 375 20.72 -10.89 -0.08
C LEU A 375 22.18 -11.24 -0.38
N VAL A 376 22.47 -11.50 -1.65
CA VAL A 376 23.84 -11.62 -2.17
C VAL A 376 24.14 -10.34 -2.94
N LEU A 377 25.20 -9.64 -2.56
CA LEU A 377 25.69 -8.48 -3.30
C LEU A 377 26.81 -8.96 -4.21
N ASP A 378 26.54 -9.05 -5.51
CA ASP A 378 27.56 -9.42 -6.47
C ASP A 378 28.68 -8.37 -6.49
N PRO A 379 29.96 -8.78 -6.57
CA PRO A 379 31.05 -7.86 -6.84
C PRO A 379 30.79 -7.17 -8.19
N VAL A 380 31.00 -5.85 -8.21
CA VAL A 380 30.67 -4.91 -9.30
C VAL A 380 30.95 -5.51 -10.69
N VAL A 381 29.91 -5.65 -11.51
CA VAL A 381 30.08 -5.68 -12.97
C VAL A 381 30.47 -4.27 -13.37
N GLU A 382 31.67 -4.08 -13.93
CA GLU A 382 32.11 -2.79 -14.48
C GLU A 382 30.99 -2.23 -15.36
N ARG A 383 30.41 -1.09 -14.93
CA ARG A 383 29.46 -0.37 -15.76
C ARG A 383 30.27 0.25 -16.89
N ASP A 384 30.07 -0.23 -18.12
CA ASP A 384 30.56 0.42 -19.33
C ASP A 384 30.04 1.87 -19.34
N PRO A 385 30.92 2.89 -19.21
CA PRO A 385 30.51 4.29 -19.22
C PRO A 385 29.90 4.73 -20.56
N GLY A 386 29.97 3.90 -21.61
CA GLY A 386 29.48 4.20 -22.97
C GLY A 386 27.99 3.96 -23.22
N ALA A 387 27.24 3.36 -22.30
CA ALA A 387 25.82 3.07 -22.50
C ALA A 387 24.91 4.21 -21.99
N VAL A 388 25.06 5.39 -22.58
CA VAL A 388 24.01 6.43 -22.60
C VAL A 388 23.83 6.84 -24.05
N ALA A 389 22.79 6.32 -24.69
CA ALA A 389 22.28 6.78 -25.98
C ALA A 389 20.80 7.08 -25.85
#